data_AF-A0A3P3TDV6-F1
#
_entry.id   AF-A0A3P3TDV6-F1
#
_cell.length_a   1.000
_cell.length_b   1.000
_cell.length_c   1.000
_cell.angle_alpha   90.00
_cell.angle_beta   90.00
_cell.angle_gamma   90.00
#
_symmetry.space_group_name_H-M   'P 1'
#
loop_
_entity.id
_entity.type
_entity.pdbx_description
1 polymer ?
#
loop_
_entity_poly.entity_id
_entity_poly.type
_entity_poly.pdbx_seq_one_letter_code
_entity_poly.pdbx_strand_id
1 'polypeptide(L)'
;MNKFDIRAIEHERHALKQIKKTGSLFTCTNRENFIKKVDGKFIYFRTNHSKSIHKVPREHVRKAISFLLYKRSVTRQQLEKFHNFSSFLMGFLRLALVDIKQIARIQVLRTRAYRIVMKAIRFWFAGLDRDPQMMYMVGEYTQAPGNWILMSYWNLRHDKHENWKKNARKHKCKILLDSGEFSYFKARRKLRAAQRLLATMIEGTYQWSQQLLMIEELRQRVAPISIKEYAEFVKRHQDILFGCFNLDVVGNPIRSKMNANFLKSQGLNPIEIWHPQSGFEALGKLVSEDHDLIAIGGLVFLSDEERTEVLDNVFALYPDQPFHILGCSSSALYRYPIHSSDSTGPIMGRRYLSLITETGHDKADVDHSWHEWNEDEALVFNIRQLSRLEEAYDGVQIELVTPPVMHTGVQLTIF
;
A
#
# COMPACT_ATOMS: atom_id res chain seq x y z
N MET A 1 1.18 -4.50 22.72
CA MET A 1 2.27 -3.95 21.89
C MET A 1 1.98 -4.33 20.44
N ASN A 2 2.11 -3.42 19.48
CA ASN A 2 1.80 -3.77 18.08
C ASN A 2 2.95 -4.61 17.47
N LYS A 3 2.71 -5.31 16.35
CA LYS A 3 3.71 -6.18 15.70
C LYS A 3 4.97 -5.39 15.25
N PHE A 4 4.83 -4.11 14.88
CA PHE A 4 5.96 -3.25 14.50
C PHE A 4 6.90 -2.96 15.67
N ASP A 5 6.36 -2.72 16.86
CA ASP A 5 7.15 -2.44 18.07
C ASP A 5 7.97 -3.66 18.50
N ILE A 6 7.41 -4.87 18.35
CA ILE A 6 8.12 -6.13 18.62
C ILE A 6 9.32 -6.25 17.68
N ARG A 7 9.10 -6.09 16.37
CA ARG A 7 10.19 -6.11 15.37
C ARG A 7 11.21 -5.02 15.62
N ALA A 8 10.77 -3.83 16.03
CA ALA A 8 11.68 -2.74 16.36
C ALA A 8 12.64 -3.08 17.51
N ILE A 9 12.18 -3.80 18.53
CA ILE A 9 13.02 -4.31 19.61
C ILE A 9 14.05 -5.32 19.08
N GLU A 10 13.65 -6.23 18.20
CA GLU A 10 14.54 -7.21 17.59
C GLU A 10 15.64 -6.55 16.75
N HIS A 11 15.26 -5.65 15.84
CA HIS A 11 16.22 -4.89 15.02
C HIS A 11 17.16 -4.03 15.87
N GLU A 12 16.64 -3.36 16.91
CA GLU A 12 17.47 -2.63 17.88
C GLU A 12 18.50 -3.55 18.53
N ARG A 13 18.09 -4.72 19.02
CA ARG A 13 18.99 -5.68 19.68
C ARG A 13 20.11 -6.15 18.74
N HIS A 14 19.80 -6.43 17.47
CA HIS A 14 20.81 -6.81 16.48
C HIS A 14 21.79 -5.67 16.20
N ALA A 15 21.29 -4.44 15.99
CA ALA A 15 22.14 -3.27 15.79
C ALA A 15 23.03 -2.97 17.00
N LEU A 16 22.51 -3.11 18.22
CA LEU A 16 23.30 -2.93 19.45
C LEU A 16 24.40 -3.99 19.60
N LYS A 17 24.16 -5.24 19.17
CA LYS A 17 25.22 -6.26 19.13
C LYS A 17 26.34 -5.85 18.17
N GLN A 18 25.99 -5.30 17.00
CA GLN A 18 26.98 -4.82 16.04
C GLN A 18 27.75 -3.60 16.57
N ILE A 19 27.05 -2.63 17.15
CA ILE A 19 27.64 -1.45 17.77
C ILE A 19 28.65 -1.81 18.86
N LYS A 20 28.37 -2.84 19.67
CA LYS A 20 29.31 -3.32 20.70
C LYS A 20 30.62 -3.86 20.10
N LYS A 21 30.59 -4.39 18.88
CA LYS A 21 31.76 -4.89 18.18
C LYS A 21 32.55 -3.77 17.51
N THR A 22 31.86 -2.85 16.82
CA THR A 22 32.51 -1.79 16.04
C THR A 22 32.90 -0.58 16.89
N GLY A 23 32.20 -0.32 17.99
CA GLY A 23 32.38 0.89 18.80
C GLY A 23 31.87 2.17 18.14
N SER A 24 31.32 2.10 16.93
CA SER A 24 30.81 3.25 16.18
C SER A 24 29.66 2.90 15.24
N LEU A 25 28.96 3.93 14.76
CA LEU A 25 28.01 3.85 13.65
C LEU A 25 28.14 5.06 12.73
N PHE A 26 27.73 4.91 11.46
CA PHE A 26 27.81 5.98 10.46
C PHE A 26 26.43 6.59 10.18
N THR A 27 26.37 7.91 10.01
CA THR A 27 25.18 8.59 9.46
C THR A 27 24.99 8.23 7.98
N CYS A 28 23.85 8.59 7.38
CA CYS A 28 23.66 8.47 5.93
C CYS A 28 24.65 9.30 5.10
N THR A 29 25.27 10.32 5.70
CA THR A 29 26.35 11.12 5.09
C THR A 29 27.75 10.58 5.39
N ASN A 30 27.86 9.32 5.84
CA ASN A 30 29.11 8.66 6.23
C ASN A 30 29.90 9.39 7.34
N ARG A 31 29.23 10.19 8.20
CA ARG A 31 29.87 10.77 9.39
C ARG A 31 29.83 9.77 10.53
N GLU A 32 30.97 9.56 11.17
CA GLU A 32 31.09 8.61 12.27
C GLU A 32 30.56 9.18 13.59
N ASN A 33 29.82 8.33 14.33
CA ASN A 33 29.41 8.54 15.70
C ASN A 33 30.06 7.46 16.57
N PHE A 34 30.92 7.88 17.49
CA PHE A 34 31.62 6.98 18.42
C PHE A 34 30.70 6.65 19.58
N ILE A 35 30.37 5.37 19.76
CA ILE A 35 29.51 4.91 20.86
C ILE A 35 30.36 4.71 22.10
N LYS A 36 30.06 5.48 23.15
CA LYS A 36 30.81 5.45 24.42
C LYS A 36 30.27 4.43 25.40
N LYS A 37 28.95 4.32 25.49
CA LYS A 37 28.25 3.42 26.41
C LYS A 37 26.85 3.11 25.88
N VAL A 38 26.37 1.90 26.11
CA VAL A 38 24.96 1.53 25.94
C VAL A 38 24.49 0.90 27.23
N ASP A 39 23.40 1.40 27.81
CA ASP A 39 22.76 0.80 28.98
C ASP A 39 21.30 0.39 28.70
N GLY A 40 20.55 0.10 29.76
CA GLY A 40 19.14 -0.30 29.66
C GLY A 40 18.25 0.78 29.01
N LYS A 41 18.60 2.07 29.14
CA LYS A 41 17.75 3.21 28.81
C LYS A 41 18.30 4.10 27.70
N PHE A 42 19.62 4.24 27.59
CA PHE A 42 20.26 5.20 26.70
C PHE A 42 21.39 4.59 25.87
N ILE A 43 21.63 5.21 24.71
CA ILE A 43 22.85 5.07 23.92
C ILE A 43 23.61 6.39 24.04
N TYR A 44 24.84 6.33 24.56
CA TYR A 44 25.73 7.46 24.72
C TYR A 44 26.73 7.48 23.58
N PHE A 45 26.87 8.61 22.91
CA PHE A 45 27.73 8.74 21.74
C PHE A 45 28.38 10.12 21.68
N ARG A 46 29.43 10.20 20.88
CA ARG A 46 30.14 11.45 20.54
C ARG A 46 30.22 11.55 19.03
N THR A 47 29.90 12.70 18.46
CA THR A 47 30.08 12.97 17.02
C THR A 47 31.56 13.26 16.74
N ASN A 48 32.00 13.11 15.49
CA ASN A 48 33.39 13.43 15.14
C ASN A 48 33.80 14.89 15.47
N HIS A 49 32.86 15.84 15.37
CA HIS A 49 33.13 17.27 15.59
C HIS A 49 32.89 17.76 17.02
N SER A 50 32.22 16.97 17.88
CA SER A 50 31.92 17.38 19.24
C SER A 50 32.81 16.67 20.25
N LYS A 51 33.25 17.39 21.28
CA LYS A 51 33.86 16.77 22.48
C LYS A 51 32.81 16.31 23.49
N SER A 52 31.59 16.84 23.43
CA SER A 52 30.53 16.52 24.39
C SER A 52 29.93 15.14 24.12
N ILE A 53 29.53 14.47 25.20
CA ILE A 53 28.82 13.20 25.14
C ILE A 53 27.32 13.51 25.02
N HIS A 54 26.70 13.01 23.96
CA HIS A 54 25.28 13.06 23.75
C HIS A 54 24.64 11.73 24.16
N LYS A 55 23.35 11.74 24.47
CA LYS A 55 22.58 10.54 24.78
C LYS A 55 21.27 10.54 24.00
N VAL A 56 20.84 9.37 23.56
CA VAL A 56 19.55 9.13 22.93
C VAL A 56 18.83 8.02 23.68
N PRO A 57 17.57 8.21 24.12
CA PRO A 57 16.78 7.14 24.71
C PRO A 57 16.58 5.98 23.73
N ARG A 58 16.77 4.75 24.21
CA ARG A 58 16.54 3.53 23.43
C ARG A 58 15.09 3.39 22.95
N GLU A 59 14.15 3.88 23.75
CA GLU A 59 12.74 3.97 23.36
C GLU A 59 12.55 4.80 22.09
N HIS A 60 13.29 5.90 21.91
CA HIS A 60 13.16 6.76 20.73
C HIS A 60 13.75 6.09 19.49
N VAL A 61 14.80 5.29 19.65
CA VAL A 61 15.33 4.44 18.58
C VAL A 61 14.30 3.40 18.16
N ARG A 62 13.65 2.72 19.12
CA ARG A 62 12.58 1.76 18.82
C ARG A 62 11.39 2.41 18.14
N LYS A 63 10.96 3.59 18.60
CA LYS A 63 9.90 4.38 17.95
C LYS A 63 10.27 4.76 16.52
N ALA A 64 11.51 5.16 16.27
CA ALA A 64 12.00 5.46 14.92
C ALA A 64 12.00 4.21 14.01
N ILE A 65 12.45 3.05 14.51
CA ILE A 65 12.40 1.78 13.75
C ILE A 65 10.95 1.38 13.47
N SER A 66 10.10 1.36 14.50
CA SER A 66 8.67 1.04 14.39
C SER A 66 7.97 1.97 13.39
N PHE A 67 8.30 3.27 13.42
CA PHE A 67 7.80 4.25 12.46
C PHE A 67 8.23 3.96 11.03
N LEU A 68 9.50 3.62 10.78
CA LEU A 68 9.96 3.23 9.44
C LEU A 68 9.31 1.94 8.96
N LEU A 69 9.17 0.92 9.82
CA LEU A 69 8.45 -0.31 9.44
C LEU A 69 6.97 -0.01 9.12
N TYR A 70 6.35 0.89 9.88
CA TYR A 70 4.96 1.29 9.66
C TYR A 70 4.77 2.17 8.42
N LYS A 71 5.61 3.19 8.19
CA LYS A 71 5.49 4.12 7.05
C LYS A 71 6.19 3.66 5.78
N ARG A 72 7.12 2.70 5.89
CA ARG A 72 7.98 2.14 4.84
C ARG A 72 8.98 3.09 4.20
N SER A 73 8.86 4.39 4.45
CA SER A 73 9.90 5.36 4.14
C SER A 73 10.02 6.36 5.29
N VAL A 74 11.24 6.90 5.48
CA VAL A 74 11.47 7.97 6.44
C VAL A 74 12.57 8.92 6.01
N THR A 75 12.33 10.21 6.18
CA THR A 75 13.33 11.27 6.02
C THR A 75 13.88 11.73 7.37
N ARG A 76 15.03 12.43 7.36
CA ARG A 76 15.61 13.01 8.58
C ARG A 76 14.63 13.94 9.31
N GLN A 77 13.89 14.77 8.56
CA GLN A 77 12.93 15.72 9.13
C GLN A 77 11.80 15.01 9.88
N GLN A 78 11.31 13.89 9.36
CA GLN A 78 10.28 13.10 10.05
C GLN A 78 10.79 12.52 11.37
N LEU A 79 12.09 12.19 11.47
CA LEU A 79 12.71 11.68 12.70
C LEU A 79 12.91 12.74 13.79
N GLU A 80 12.85 14.03 13.46
CA GLU A 80 12.94 15.13 14.44
C GLU A 80 11.78 15.09 15.45
N LYS A 81 10.64 14.49 15.06
CA LYS A 81 9.49 14.23 15.95
C LYS A 81 9.83 13.28 17.10
N PHE A 82 10.87 12.45 16.97
CA PHE A 82 11.29 11.51 18.00
C PHE A 82 12.45 12.06 18.83
N HIS A 83 13.45 12.69 18.20
CA HIS A 83 14.59 13.25 18.94
C HIS A 83 15.33 14.31 18.12
N ASN A 84 15.93 15.29 18.82
CA ASN A 84 16.73 16.36 18.20
C ASN A 84 18.02 15.84 17.52
N PHE A 85 18.49 14.65 17.88
CA PHE A 85 19.60 13.96 17.20
C PHE A 85 19.06 13.07 16.06
N SER A 86 18.26 13.65 15.17
CA SER A 86 17.62 12.92 14.06
C SER A 86 18.64 12.30 13.09
N SER A 87 19.82 12.91 12.92
CA SER A 87 20.93 12.34 12.15
C SER A 87 21.51 11.06 12.77
N PHE A 88 21.59 11.00 14.10
CA PHE A 88 21.98 9.79 14.83
C PHE A 88 20.91 8.71 14.67
N LEU A 89 19.62 9.06 14.84
CA LEU A 89 18.52 8.12 14.62
C LEU A 89 18.57 7.54 13.21
N MET A 90 18.79 8.39 12.21
CA MET A 90 18.90 7.96 10.82
C MET A 90 20.11 7.04 10.57
N GLY A 91 21.28 7.34 11.17
CA GLY A 91 22.44 6.44 11.15
C GLY A 91 22.17 5.10 11.82
N PHE A 92 21.41 5.09 12.92
CA PHE A 92 21.00 3.86 13.58
C PHE A 92 20.04 3.03 12.69
N LEU A 93 19.07 3.67 12.04
CA LEU A 93 18.16 3.00 11.10
C LEU A 93 18.92 2.40 9.91
N ARG A 94 19.88 3.15 9.35
CA ARG A 94 20.81 2.66 8.32
C ARG A 94 21.51 1.39 8.81
N LEU A 95 22.17 1.44 9.96
CA LEU A 95 22.87 0.27 10.49
C LEU A 95 21.92 -0.93 10.67
N ALA A 96 20.77 -0.70 11.29
CA ALA A 96 19.84 -1.75 11.68
C ALA A 96 19.15 -2.43 10.48
N LEU A 97 18.77 -1.66 9.47
CA LEU A 97 17.86 -2.11 8.40
C LEU A 97 18.51 -2.14 7.02
N VAL A 98 19.52 -1.31 6.77
CA VAL A 98 20.27 -1.28 5.51
C VAL A 98 21.51 -2.18 5.64
N ASP A 99 22.41 -1.87 6.57
CA ASP A 99 23.72 -2.52 6.60
C ASP A 99 23.65 -3.96 7.15
N ILE A 100 22.89 -4.20 8.22
CA ILE A 100 22.80 -5.53 8.86
C ILE A 100 21.75 -6.42 8.19
N LYS A 101 20.54 -5.90 8.02
CA LYS A 101 19.38 -6.69 7.58
C LYS A 101 19.16 -6.62 6.08
N GLN A 102 19.69 -5.62 5.39
CA GLN A 102 19.54 -5.41 3.94
C GLN A 102 18.07 -5.33 3.47
N ILE A 103 17.15 -5.03 4.38
CA ILE A 103 15.71 -4.94 4.13
C ILE A 103 15.24 -3.53 3.75
N ALA A 104 16.15 -2.56 3.78
CA ALA A 104 15.94 -1.19 3.37
C ALA A 104 17.11 -0.71 2.50
N ARG A 105 16.91 0.41 1.80
CA ARG A 105 17.92 1.12 1.04
C ARG A 105 17.92 2.61 1.35
N ILE A 106 19.02 3.27 1.03
CA ILE A 106 19.14 4.72 1.12
C ILE A 106 18.82 5.32 -0.25
N GLN A 107 17.89 6.27 -0.28
CA GLN A 107 17.57 7.10 -1.43
C GLN A 107 18.10 8.52 -1.18
N VAL A 108 18.77 9.09 -2.18
CA VAL A 108 19.16 10.50 -2.18
C VAL A 108 18.10 11.29 -2.95
N LEU A 109 17.46 12.24 -2.28
CA LEU A 109 16.45 13.11 -2.85
C LEU A 109 17.10 14.21 -3.69
N ARG A 110 16.32 14.88 -4.54
CA ARG A 110 16.83 16.00 -5.37
C ARG A 110 17.40 17.14 -4.53
N THR A 111 16.81 17.37 -3.36
CA THR A 111 17.29 18.32 -2.35
C THR A 111 18.62 17.93 -1.68
N ARG A 112 19.23 16.81 -2.08
CA ARG A 112 20.38 16.14 -1.40
C ARG A 112 20.06 15.66 0.02
N ALA A 113 18.80 15.72 0.43
CA ALA A 113 18.33 15.06 1.63
C ALA A 113 18.35 13.54 1.42
N TYR A 114 18.45 12.81 2.53
CA TYR A 114 18.42 11.35 2.51
C TYR A 114 17.04 10.86 2.94
N ARG A 115 16.62 9.73 2.37
CA ARG A 115 15.44 8.95 2.76
C ARG A 115 15.87 7.49 2.93
N ILE A 116 15.38 6.82 3.97
CA ILE A 116 15.51 5.35 4.07
C ILE A 116 14.18 4.75 3.62
N VAL A 117 14.23 3.78 2.72
CA VAL A 117 13.06 3.16 2.07
C VAL A 117 13.14 1.64 2.24
N MET A 118 12.07 1.01 2.70
CA MET A 118 11.97 -0.45 2.79
C MET A 118 11.88 -1.09 1.39
N LYS A 119 12.58 -2.22 1.17
CA LYS A 119 12.61 -2.92 -0.12
C LYS A 119 11.37 -3.78 -0.38
N ALA A 120 10.86 -4.47 0.64
CA ALA A 120 9.71 -5.37 0.52
C ALA A 120 8.41 -4.63 0.14
N ILE A 121 7.43 -5.39 -0.33
CA ILE A 121 6.17 -4.88 -0.89
C ILE A 121 5.08 -4.89 0.17
N ARG A 122 4.42 -3.75 0.39
CA ARG A 122 3.16 -3.75 1.15
C ARG A 122 1.98 -3.98 0.23
N PHE A 123 1.21 -5.02 0.51
CA PHE A 123 -0.02 -5.29 -0.20
C PHE A 123 -1.25 -4.70 0.54
N TRP A 124 -2.16 -4.07 -0.20
CA TRP A 124 -3.42 -3.52 0.29
C TRP A 124 -4.59 -4.33 -0.26
N PHE A 125 -5.35 -4.98 0.63
CA PHE A 125 -6.48 -5.82 0.27
C PHE A 125 -7.67 -4.96 -0.15
N ALA A 126 -8.05 -4.99 -1.43
CA ALA A 126 -9.15 -4.19 -1.98
C ALA A 126 -10.45 -4.99 -2.08
N GLY A 127 -11.59 -4.29 -2.18
CA GLY A 127 -12.91 -4.90 -2.39
C GLY A 127 -13.54 -5.50 -1.12
N LEU A 128 -12.97 -5.21 0.05
CA LEU A 128 -13.44 -5.73 1.34
C LEU A 128 -14.32 -4.74 2.10
N ASP A 129 -14.62 -3.57 1.52
CA ASP A 129 -15.24 -2.43 2.20
C ASP A 129 -16.65 -2.72 2.75
N ARG A 130 -17.33 -3.74 2.22
CA ARG A 130 -18.70 -4.12 2.61
C ARG A 130 -18.80 -5.41 3.40
N ASP A 131 -17.68 -6.13 3.58
CA ASP A 131 -17.69 -7.45 4.21
C ASP A 131 -16.81 -7.46 5.48
N PRO A 132 -17.43 -7.35 6.67
CA PRO A 132 -16.70 -7.41 7.94
C PRO A 132 -15.96 -8.73 8.16
N GLN A 133 -16.46 -9.83 7.61
CA GLN A 133 -15.87 -11.15 7.73
C GLN A 133 -14.59 -11.25 6.92
N MET A 134 -14.55 -10.69 5.71
CA MET A 134 -13.29 -10.60 4.96
C MET A 134 -12.27 -9.68 5.64
N MET A 135 -12.69 -8.58 6.27
CA MET A 135 -11.78 -7.75 7.08
C MET A 135 -11.20 -8.53 8.27
N TYR A 136 -12.04 -9.36 8.92
CA TYR A 136 -11.60 -10.28 9.95
C TYR A 136 -10.56 -11.28 9.41
N MET A 137 -10.83 -11.93 8.27
CA MET A 137 -9.90 -12.88 7.65
C MET A 137 -8.55 -12.24 7.32
N VAL A 138 -8.53 -11.01 6.78
CA VAL A 138 -7.27 -10.27 6.59
C VAL A 138 -6.57 -10.06 7.93
N GLY A 139 -7.29 -9.67 8.97
CA GLY A 139 -6.70 -9.46 10.28
C GLY A 139 -6.16 -10.71 10.96
N GLU A 140 -6.80 -11.85 10.74
CA GLU A 140 -6.44 -13.14 11.33
C GLU A 140 -5.29 -13.81 10.58
N TYR A 141 -5.37 -13.83 9.25
CA TYR A 141 -4.49 -14.66 8.43
C TYR A 141 -3.34 -13.89 7.75
N THR A 142 -3.30 -12.56 7.86
CA THR A 142 -2.15 -11.79 7.38
C THR A 142 -0.90 -12.10 8.21
N GLN A 143 0.20 -12.39 7.51
CA GLN A 143 1.51 -12.56 8.15
C GLN A 143 2.17 -11.21 8.41
N ALA A 144 1.78 -10.19 7.64
CA ALA A 144 2.25 -8.84 7.79
C ALA A 144 1.96 -8.26 9.19
N PRO A 145 2.77 -7.28 9.62
CA PRO A 145 2.57 -6.60 10.89
C PRO A 145 1.30 -5.73 10.95
N GLY A 146 0.67 -5.43 9.81
CA GLY A 146 -0.54 -4.62 9.69
C GLY A 146 -1.64 -5.26 8.85
N ASN A 147 -2.88 -4.79 9.11
CA ASN A 147 -4.09 -5.23 8.40
C ASN A 147 -4.43 -4.16 7.35
N TRP A 148 -3.78 -4.22 6.20
CA TRP A 148 -3.79 -3.16 5.18
C TRP A 148 -4.95 -3.32 4.21
N ILE A 149 -5.90 -2.40 4.23
CA ILE A 149 -7.11 -2.47 3.38
C ILE A 149 -7.18 -1.25 2.48
N LEU A 150 -7.46 -1.47 1.19
CA LEU A 150 -7.85 -0.41 0.28
C LEU A 150 -9.37 -0.30 0.29
N MET A 151 -9.89 0.91 0.55
CA MET A 151 -11.32 1.20 0.45
C MET A 151 -11.57 2.23 -0.64
N SER A 152 -12.69 2.12 -1.33
CA SER A 152 -13.08 3.05 -2.39
C SER A 152 -14.04 4.10 -1.86
N TYR A 153 -13.71 5.38 -1.96
CA TYR A 153 -14.61 6.48 -1.58
C TYR A 153 -15.95 6.40 -2.32
N TRP A 154 -15.93 5.96 -3.58
CA TRP A 154 -17.13 5.66 -4.36
C TRP A 154 -18.15 4.80 -3.60
N ASN A 155 -17.68 3.78 -2.89
CA ASN A 155 -18.55 2.93 -2.08
C ASN A 155 -18.88 3.58 -0.73
N LEU A 156 -17.87 4.17 -0.08
CA LEU A 156 -18.01 4.68 1.28
C LEU A 156 -18.93 5.91 1.38
N ARG A 157 -19.02 6.74 0.34
CA ARG A 157 -19.86 7.95 0.33
C ARG A 157 -21.36 7.67 0.54
N HIS A 158 -21.78 6.42 0.36
CA HIS A 158 -23.16 5.99 0.55
C HIS A 158 -23.40 5.32 1.92
N ASP A 159 -22.36 5.02 2.70
CA ASP A 159 -22.48 4.47 4.05
C ASP A 159 -22.77 5.57 5.08
N LYS A 160 -24.05 5.91 5.22
CA LYS A 160 -24.53 6.96 6.13
C LYS A 160 -24.27 6.66 7.61
N HIS A 161 -24.01 5.39 7.97
CA HIS A 161 -23.85 4.96 9.36
C HIS A 161 -22.39 4.69 9.76
N GLU A 162 -21.45 4.96 8.84
CA GLU A 162 -20.02 4.73 9.00
C GLU A 162 -19.70 3.31 9.52
N ASN A 163 -20.45 2.32 9.04
CA ASN A 163 -20.23 0.93 9.39
C ASN A 163 -18.83 0.46 8.98
N TRP A 164 -18.32 0.93 7.83
CA TRP A 164 -16.94 0.69 7.40
C TRP A 164 -15.91 1.09 8.47
N LYS A 165 -16.13 2.24 9.14
CA LYS A 165 -15.22 2.78 10.16
C LYS A 165 -15.27 1.95 11.44
N LYS A 166 -16.46 1.51 11.85
CA LYS A 166 -16.65 0.61 13.00
C LYS A 166 -15.93 -0.72 12.78
N ASN A 167 -16.10 -1.32 11.60
CA ASN A 167 -15.47 -2.60 11.25
C ASN A 167 -13.95 -2.47 11.14
N ALA A 168 -13.46 -1.42 10.47
CA ALA A 168 -12.02 -1.16 10.38
C ALA A 168 -11.36 -1.02 11.76
N ARG A 169 -12.01 -0.33 12.71
CA ARG A 169 -11.51 -0.24 14.09
C ARG A 169 -11.55 -1.57 14.83
N LYS A 170 -12.67 -2.31 14.73
CA LYS A 170 -12.85 -3.64 15.34
C LYS A 170 -11.72 -4.58 14.94
N HIS A 171 -11.36 -4.56 13.65
CA HIS A 171 -10.31 -5.43 13.08
C HIS A 171 -8.94 -4.75 12.96
N LYS A 172 -8.75 -3.58 13.60
CA LYS A 172 -7.47 -2.83 13.64
C LYS A 172 -6.87 -2.57 12.25
N CYS A 173 -7.73 -2.40 11.25
CA CYS A 173 -7.36 -2.16 9.87
C CYS A 173 -6.72 -0.78 9.69
N LYS A 174 -5.79 -0.72 8.74
CA LYS A 174 -5.17 0.50 8.25
C LYS A 174 -5.72 0.76 6.86
N ILE A 175 -6.34 1.92 6.67
CA ILE A 175 -7.14 2.19 5.48
C ILE A 175 -6.39 3.11 4.53
N LEU A 176 -6.13 2.64 3.32
CA LEU A 176 -5.76 3.49 2.20
C LEU A 176 -7.04 3.80 1.41
N LEU A 177 -7.29 5.07 1.13
CA LEU A 177 -8.50 5.50 0.43
C LEU A 177 -8.23 5.71 -1.06
N ASP A 178 -8.83 4.88 -1.89
CA ASP A 178 -8.98 5.10 -3.32
C ASP A 178 -10.10 6.13 -3.60
N SER A 179 -9.91 6.92 -4.66
CA SER A 179 -10.89 7.89 -5.13
C SER A 179 -12.18 7.19 -5.59
N GLY A 180 -12.04 6.00 -6.18
CA GLY A 180 -13.11 5.26 -6.80
C GLY A 180 -13.49 5.78 -8.19
N GLU A 181 -12.67 6.63 -8.82
CA GLU A 181 -12.90 7.12 -10.18
C GLU A 181 -13.01 5.98 -11.19
N PHE A 182 -12.21 4.91 -11.06
CA PHE A 182 -12.33 3.75 -11.95
C PHE A 182 -13.68 3.04 -11.82
N SER A 183 -14.23 2.95 -10.61
CA SER A 183 -15.57 2.40 -10.36
C SER A 183 -16.65 3.29 -10.96
N TYR A 184 -16.52 4.61 -10.78
CA TYR A 184 -17.39 5.60 -11.42
C TYR A 184 -17.33 5.52 -12.96
N PHE A 185 -16.13 5.42 -13.54
CA PHE A 185 -15.91 5.27 -14.97
C PHE A 185 -16.60 4.03 -15.53
N LYS A 186 -16.46 2.87 -14.86
CA LYS A 186 -17.13 1.61 -15.24
C LYS A 186 -18.66 1.75 -15.18
N ALA A 187 -19.18 2.34 -14.11
CA ALA A 187 -20.62 2.59 -13.96
C ALA A 187 -21.16 3.51 -15.09
N ARG A 188 -20.44 4.59 -15.41
CA ARG A 188 -20.78 5.51 -16.50
C ARG A 188 -20.74 4.84 -17.87
N ARG A 189 -19.76 3.97 -18.13
CA ARG A 189 -19.67 3.19 -19.37
C ARG A 189 -20.86 2.24 -19.51
N LYS A 190 -21.24 1.55 -18.44
CA LYS A 190 -22.43 0.68 -18.41
C LYS A 190 -23.71 1.47 -18.69
N LEU A 191 -23.88 2.62 -18.05
CA LEU A 191 -25.03 3.51 -18.29
C LEU A 191 -25.11 3.94 -19.77
N ARG A 192 -23.99 4.38 -20.36
CA ARG A 192 -23.95 4.78 -21.78
C ARG A 192 -24.29 3.62 -22.73
N ALA A 193 -23.78 2.42 -22.45
CA ALA A 193 -24.10 1.23 -23.23
C ALA A 193 -25.60 0.89 -23.14
N ALA A 194 -26.17 0.94 -21.93
CA ALA A 194 -27.60 0.73 -21.70
C ALA A 194 -28.46 1.75 -22.45
N GLN A 195 -28.07 3.04 -22.45
CA GLN A 195 -28.76 4.10 -23.19
C GLN A 195 -28.71 3.88 -24.72
N ARG A 196 -27.58 3.43 -25.25
CA ARG A 196 -27.45 3.08 -26.68
C ARG A 196 -28.36 1.92 -27.06
N LEU A 197 -28.44 0.89 -26.20
CA LEU A 197 -29.34 -0.23 -26.41
C LEU A 197 -30.81 0.20 -26.38
N LEU A 198 -31.21 1.04 -25.40
CA LEU A 198 -32.57 1.56 -25.34
C LEU A 198 -32.96 2.31 -26.63
N ALA A 199 -32.03 3.08 -27.21
CA ALA A 199 -32.26 3.84 -28.44
C ALA A 199 -32.50 2.97 -29.68
N THR A 200 -32.14 1.68 -29.65
CA THR A 200 -32.42 0.74 -30.75
C THR A 200 -33.70 -0.07 -30.53
N MET A 201 -34.37 0.09 -29.39
CA MET A 201 -35.56 -0.68 -29.02
C MET A 201 -36.85 0.03 -29.44
N ILE A 202 -37.90 -0.75 -29.72
CA ILE A 202 -39.23 -0.21 -30.03
C ILE A 202 -39.86 0.31 -28.75
N GLU A 203 -40.18 1.60 -28.73
CA GLU A 203 -40.84 2.28 -27.61
C GLU A 203 -42.20 1.65 -27.29
N GLY A 204 -42.54 1.59 -26.00
CA GLY A 204 -43.79 1.00 -25.50
C GLY A 204 -43.77 -0.53 -25.35
N THR A 205 -42.73 -1.23 -25.83
CA THR A 205 -42.59 -2.67 -25.58
C THR A 205 -42.19 -2.97 -24.12
N TYR A 206 -42.54 -4.16 -23.62
CA TYR A 206 -42.16 -4.58 -22.26
C TYR A 206 -40.64 -4.52 -22.04
N GLN A 207 -39.85 -4.99 -23.01
CA GLN A 207 -38.39 -4.95 -22.94
C GLN A 207 -37.85 -3.52 -22.86
N TRP A 208 -38.44 -2.59 -23.61
CA TRP A 208 -38.08 -1.16 -23.55
C TRP A 208 -38.33 -0.59 -22.15
N SER A 209 -39.49 -0.89 -21.55
CA SER A 209 -39.82 -0.42 -20.19
C SER A 209 -38.86 -0.99 -19.13
N GLN A 210 -38.51 -2.28 -19.23
CA GLN A 210 -37.51 -2.89 -18.33
C GLN A 210 -36.13 -2.24 -18.48
N GLN A 211 -35.71 -1.95 -19.71
CA GLN A 211 -34.44 -1.30 -19.99
C GLN A 211 -34.43 0.15 -19.46
N LEU A 212 -35.54 0.87 -19.57
CA LEU A 212 -35.70 2.23 -19.02
C LEU A 212 -35.54 2.24 -17.49
N LEU A 213 -36.23 1.33 -16.78
CA LEU A 213 -36.10 1.18 -15.32
C LEU A 213 -34.65 0.90 -14.90
N MET A 214 -33.96 -0.01 -15.60
CA MET A 214 -32.54 -0.28 -15.34
C MET A 214 -31.66 0.97 -15.54
N ILE A 215 -31.94 1.78 -16.57
CA ILE A 215 -31.21 3.03 -16.82
C ILE A 215 -31.43 4.03 -15.69
N GLU A 216 -32.65 4.16 -15.17
CA GLU A 216 -32.96 5.04 -14.05
C GLU A 216 -32.22 4.63 -12.78
N GLU A 217 -32.21 3.33 -12.46
CA GLU A 217 -31.43 2.78 -11.34
C GLU A 217 -29.93 3.05 -11.51
N LEU A 218 -29.39 2.85 -12.72
CA LEU A 218 -27.99 3.14 -13.01
C LEU A 218 -27.69 4.64 -12.87
N ARG A 219 -28.56 5.53 -13.34
CA ARG A 219 -28.38 6.99 -13.20
C ARG A 219 -28.25 7.42 -11.75
N GLN A 220 -29.10 6.90 -10.86
CA GLN A 220 -29.03 7.19 -9.43
C GLN A 220 -27.69 6.74 -8.82
N ARG A 221 -27.13 5.63 -9.30
CA ARG A 221 -25.83 5.12 -8.85
C ARG A 221 -24.65 5.87 -9.45
N VAL A 222 -24.77 6.54 -10.61
CA VAL A 222 -23.65 7.17 -11.35
C VAL A 222 -23.52 8.67 -10.98
N ALA A 223 -23.80 9.05 -9.74
CA ALA A 223 -23.60 10.44 -9.29
C ALA A 223 -22.11 10.80 -9.32
N PRO A 224 -21.66 11.89 -10.00
CA PRO A 224 -20.26 12.28 -10.01
C PRO A 224 -19.66 12.44 -8.61
N ILE A 225 -18.35 12.23 -8.50
CA ILE A 225 -17.61 12.48 -7.27
C ILE A 225 -17.23 13.97 -7.23
N SER A 226 -17.67 14.69 -6.20
CA SER A 226 -17.24 16.08 -5.97
C SER A 226 -15.88 16.10 -5.27
N ILE A 227 -14.93 16.87 -5.80
CA ILE A 227 -13.63 17.06 -5.15
C ILE A 227 -13.75 17.71 -3.76
N LYS A 228 -14.77 18.55 -3.54
CA LYS A 228 -15.03 19.17 -2.24
C LYS A 228 -15.51 18.14 -1.23
N GLU A 229 -16.50 17.32 -1.61
CA GLU A 229 -17.02 16.24 -0.76
C GLU A 229 -15.93 15.21 -0.44
N TYR A 230 -15.07 14.90 -1.43
CA TYR A 230 -13.92 14.01 -1.22
C TYR A 230 -12.92 14.61 -0.21
N ALA A 231 -12.56 15.88 -0.34
CA ALA A 231 -11.66 16.55 0.58
C ALA A 231 -12.22 16.62 2.01
N GLU A 232 -13.50 16.93 2.15
CA GLU A 232 -14.21 16.94 3.45
C GLU A 232 -14.24 15.56 4.10
N PHE A 233 -14.52 14.52 3.30
CA PHE A 233 -14.48 13.14 3.76
C PHE A 233 -13.10 12.76 4.29
N VAL A 234 -12.04 13.05 3.52
CA VAL A 234 -10.66 12.76 3.94
C VAL A 234 -10.32 13.47 5.24
N LYS A 235 -10.63 14.77 5.36
CA LYS A 235 -10.40 15.56 6.59
C LYS A 235 -11.12 14.97 7.80
N ARG A 236 -12.40 14.64 7.66
CA ARG A 236 -13.23 14.08 8.74
C ARG A 236 -12.72 12.73 9.25
N HIS A 237 -11.97 11.99 8.42
CA HIS A 237 -11.54 10.62 8.71
C HIS A 237 -10.01 10.44 8.82
N GLN A 238 -9.24 11.52 8.98
CA GLN A 238 -7.78 11.43 9.15
C GLN A 238 -7.34 10.58 10.36
N ASP A 239 -8.23 10.39 11.34
CA ASP A 239 -7.99 9.56 12.52
C ASP A 239 -7.81 8.07 12.19
N ILE A 240 -8.39 7.62 11.07
CA ILE A 240 -8.37 6.21 10.64
C ILE A 240 -7.69 5.99 9.30
N LEU A 241 -7.68 7.00 8.42
CA LEU A 241 -7.02 6.91 7.12
C LEU A 241 -5.50 6.91 7.29
N PHE A 242 -4.85 5.89 6.72
CA PHE A 242 -3.40 5.84 6.59
C PHE A 242 -2.90 6.86 5.54
N GLY A 243 -3.67 7.01 4.46
CA GLY A 243 -3.43 7.92 3.35
C GLY A 243 -4.61 7.88 2.37
N CYS A 244 -4.54 8.70 1.33
CA CYS A 244 -5.50 8.71 0.24
C CYS A 244 -4.79 8.97 -1.09
N PHE A 245 -5.35 8.47 -2.18
CA PHE A 245 -4.95 8.88 -3.53
C PHE A 245 -5.57 10.23 -3.90
N ASN A 246 -5.01 10.92 -4.89
CA ASN A 246 -5.72 12.06 -5.46
C ASN A 246 -6.98 11.59 -6.19
N LEU A 247 -7.99 12.47 -6.29
CA LEU A 247 -9.12 12.23 -7.18
C LEU A 247 -8.65 12.39 -8.62
N ASP A 248 -8.27 11.28 -9.23
CA ASP A 248 -7.95 11.20 -10.64
C ASP A 248 -9.22 11.34 -11.50
N VAL A 249 -9.02 11.67 -12.78
CA VAL A 249 -10.06 11.71 -13.79
C VAL A 249 -9.54 10.92 -14.98
N VAL A 250 -10.17 9.77 -15.26
CA VAL A 250 -9.73 8.87 -16.32
C VAL A 250 -9.70 9.60 -17.67
N GLY A 251 -8.52 9.64 -18.29
CA GLY A 251 -8.29 10.33 -19.56
C GLY A 251 -8.12 11.85 -19.46
N ASN A 252 -8.00 12.42 -18.25
CA ASN A 252 -7.79 13.86 -18.06
C ASN A 252 -6.70 14.15 -16.99
N PRO A 253 -5.41 14.14 -17.38
CA PRO A 253 -4.29 14.36 -16.46
C PRO A 253 -4.27 15.78 -15.89
N ILE A 254 -4.67 16.78 -16.68
CA ILE A 254 -4.73 18.19 -16.24
C ILE A 254 -5.71 18.33 -15.07
N ARG A 255 -6.92 17.77 -15.21
CA ARG A 255 -7.92 17.81 -14.15
C ARG A 255 -7.48 17.04 -12.91
N SER A 256 -6.81 15.89 -13.10
CA SER A 256 -6.24 15.10 -12.01
C SER A 256 -5.20 15.89 -11.20
N LYS A 257 -4.34 16.67 -11.87
CA LYS A 257 -3.38 17.56 -11.20
C LYS A 257 -4.07 18.74 -10.51
N MET A 258 -5.10 19.33 -11.11
CA MET A 258 -5.91 20.37 -10.44
C MET A 258 -6.56 19.84 -9.16
N ASN A 259 -7.11 18.63 -9.19
CA ASN A 259 -7.69 17.98 -8.01
C ASN A 259 -6.62 17.71 -6.94
N ALA A 260 -5.43 17.22 -7.32
CA ALA A 260 -4.33 17.02 -6.39
C ALA A 260 -3.89 18.34 -5.73
N ASN A 261 -3.74 19.41 -6.51
CA ASN A 261 -3.38 20.74 -6.00
C ASN A 261 -4.47 21.30 -5.06
N PHE A 262 -5.74 21.09 -5.38
CA PHE A 262 -6.84 21.47 -4.49
C PHE A 262 -6.75 20.73 -3.14
N LEU A 263 -6.52 19.41 -3.15
CA LEU A 263 -6.34 18.66 -1.90
C LEU A 263 -5.14 19.17 -1.09
N LYS A 264 -4.02 19.47 -1.76
CA LYS A 264 -2.84 20.08 -1.11
C LYS A 264 -3.14 21.44 -0.50
N SER A 265 -3.89 22.31 -1.20
CA SER A 265 -4.29 23.61 -0.68
C SER A 265 -5.24 23.51 0.52
N GLN A 266 -5.87 22.34 0.70
CA GLN A 266 -6.69 22.01 1.86
C GLN A 266 -5.90 21.39 3.03
N GLY A 267 -4.56 21.36 2.96
CA GLY A 267 -3.68 20.78 3.97
C GLY A 267 -3.62 19.24 3.93
N LEU A 268 -4.09 18.63 2.86
CA LEU A 268 -4.01 17.18 2.64
C LEU A 268 -2.74 16.84 1.83
N ASN A 269 -2.27 15.61 1.96
CA ASN A 269 -1.11 15.12 1.20
C ASN A 269 -1.50 13.86 0.41
N PRO A 270 -2.27 14.00 -0.70
CA PRO A 270 -2.69 12.84 -1.47
C PRO A 270 -1.51 12.20 -2.21
N ILE A 271 -1.57 10.88 -2.39
CA ILE A 271 -0.65 10.14 -3.26
C ILE A 271 -1.05 10.45 -4.71
N GLU A 272 -0.14 11.04 -5.48
CA GLU A 272 -0.39 11.34 -6.90
C GLU A 272 -0.31 10.07 -7.76
N ILE A 273 -1.23 9.95 -8.70
CA ILE A 273 -1.30 8.85 -9.66
C ILE A 273 -0.75 9.29 -11.02
N TRP A 274 0.29 8.61 -11.49
CA TRP A 274 0.74 8.66 -12.88
C TRP A 274 0.03 7.60 -13.71
N HIS A 275 -0.26 7.94 -14.97
CA HIS A 275 -0.86 7.05 -15.95
C HIS A 275 0.07 6.95 -17.17
N PRO A 276 0.31 5.75 -17.73
CA PRO A 276 1.16 5.58 -18.92
C PRO A 276 0.76 6.49 -20.09
N GLN A 277 -0.55 6.73 -20.26
CA GLN A 277 -1.11 7.61 -21.29
C GLN A 277 -0.68 9.09 -21.14
N SER A 278 -0.10 9.48 -20.00
CA SER A 278 0.44 10.83 -19.77
C SER A 278 1.89 11.00 -20.21
N GLY A 279 2.55 9.91 -20.65
CA GLY A 279 3.95 9.90 -21.06
C GLY A 279 4.95 9.94 -19.89
N PHE A 280 6.19 9.57 -20.18
CA PHE A 280 7.29 9.53 -19.19
C PHE A 280 7.75 10.92 -18.73
N GLU A 281 7.55 11.98 -19.52
CA GLU A 281 7.86 13.34 -19.08
C GLU A 281 7.01 13.74 -17.85
N ALA A 282 5.73 13.37 -17.83
CA ALA A 282 4.85 13.60 -16.69
C ALA A 282 5.31 12.81 -15.45
N LEU A 283 5.77 11.58 -15.63
CA LEU A 283 6.36 10.78 -14.55
C LEU A 283 7.61 11.46 -13.99
N GLY A 284 8.52 11.90 -14.87
CA GLY A 284 9.74 12.59 -14.47
C GLY A 284 9.46 13.86 -13.65
N LYS A 285 8.41 14.62 -14.00
CA LYS A 285 7.96 15.77 -13.20
C LYS A 285 7.56 15.34 -11.79
N LEU A 286 6.74 14.29 -11.64
CA LEU A 286 6.34 13.78 -10.33
C LEU A 286 7.54 13.28 -9.52
N VAL A 287 8.44 12.49 -10.10
CA VAL A 287 9.65 12.02 -9.41
C VAL A 287 10.50 13.20 -8.93
N SER A 288 10.59 14.27 -9.73
CA SER A 288 11.35 15.47 -9.40
C SER A 288 10.78 16.32 -8.26
N GLU A 289 9.52 16.08 -7.87
CA GLU A 289 8.85 16.69 -6.71
C GLU A 289 9.16 15.94 -5.40
N ASP A 290 10.02 14.91 -5.42
CA ASP A 290 10.46 14.12 -4.25
C ASP A 290 9.29 13.48 -3.45
N HIS A 291 8.20 13.09 -4.11
CA HIS A 291 7.06 12.42 -3.46
C HIS A 291 7.49 11.18 -2.66
N ASP A 292 6.88 10.98 -1.48
CA ASP A 292 7.13 9.79 -0.63
C ASP A 292 6.70 8.49 -1.33
N LEU A 293 5.66 8.57 -2.16
CA LEU A 293 5.08 7.47 -2.92
C LEU A 293 4.36 8.06 -4.15
N ILE A 294 4.51 7.40 -5.30
CA ILE A 294 3.77 7.73 -6.53
C ILE A 294 2.98 6.48 -6.92
N ALA A 295 1.70 6.62 -7.24
CA ALA A 295 0.91 5.52 -7.79
C ALA A 295 1.04 5.40 -9.31
N ILE A 296 0.95 4.18 -9.82
CA ILE A 296 0.87 3.86 -11.24
C ILE A 296 -0.52 3.29 -11.50
N GLY A 297 -1.35 4.07 -12.19
CA GLY A 297 -2.71 3.73 -12.59
C GLY A 297 -2.82 3.40 -14.07
N GLY A 298 -4.00 2.93 -14.49
CA GLY A 298 -4.33 2.72 -15.91
C GLY A 298 -3.69 1.48 -16.57
N LEU A 299 -2.91 0.68 -15.85
CA LEU A 299 -2.30 -0.56 -16.36
C LEU A 299 -3.33 -1.62 -16.79
N VAL A 300 -4.56 -1.54 -16.25
CA VAL A 300 -5.68 -2.42 -16.61
C VAL A 300 -6.18 -2.21 -18.04
N PHE A 301 -5.82 -1.09 -18.68
CA PHE A 301 -6.19 -0.80 -20.06
C PHE A 301 -5.12 -1.24 -21.06
N LEU A 302 -4.02 -1.83 -20.58
CA LEU A 302 -2.91 -2.31 -21.39
C LEU A 302 -2.95 -3.84 -21.49
N SER A 303 -2.50 -4.37 -22.62
CA SER A 303 -2.12 -5.78 -22.75
C SER A 303 -1.01 -6.14 -21.77
N ASP A 304 -0.75 -7.43 -21.58
CA ASP A 304 0.28 -7.89 -20.65
C ASP A 304 1.69 -7.55 -21.16
N GLU A 305 1.91 -7.56 -22.48
CA GLU A 305 3.14 -7.12 -23.13
C GLU A 305 3.38 -5.63 -22.92
N GLU A 306 2.39 -4.77 -23.22
CA GLU A 306 2.49 -3.32 -23.02
C GLU A 306 2.68 -2.98 -21.53
N ARG A 307 1.98 -3.68 -20.63
CA ARG A 307 2.16 -3.49 -19.19
C ARG A 307 3.59 -3.82 -18.76
N THR A 308 4.14 -4.91 -19.29
CA THR A 308 5.52 -5.32 -19.02
C THR A 308 6.50 -4.27 -19.51
N GLU A 309 6.37 -3.81 -20.76
CA GLU A 309 7.22 -2.77 -21.34
C GLU A 309 7.18 -1.46 -20.54
N VAL A 310 5.98 -1.03 -20.12
CA VAL A 310 5.82 0.16 -19.28
C VAL A 310 6.55 0.00 -17.96
N LEU A 311 6.40 -1.14 -17.27
CA LEU A 311 7.05 -1.37 -15.98
C LEU A 311 8.57 -1.50 -16.12
N ASP A 312 9.07 -2.19 -17.14
CA ASP A 312 10.50 -2.26 -17.45
C ASP A 312 11.09 -0.86 -17.61
N ASN A 313 10.44 0.01 -18.39
CA ASN A 313 10.88 1.38 -18.58
C ASN A 313 10.81 2.22 -17.29
N VAL A 314 9.74 2.10 -16.50
CA VAL A 314 9.61 2.84 -15.23
C VAL A 314 10.73 2.47 -14.25
N PHE A 315 10.97 1.17 -14.06
CA PHE A 315 11.96 0.71 -13.08
C PHE A 315 13.39 0.81 -13.59
N ALA A 316 13.62 0.85 -14.91
CA ALA A 316 14.92 1.21 -15.47
C ALA A 316 15.25 2.69 -15.27
N LEU A 317 14.28 3.60 -15.48
CA LEU A 317 14.48 5.04 -15.34
C LEU A 317 14.54 5.51 -13.88
N TYR A 318 13.71 4.92 -13.02
CA TYR A 318 13.54 5.35 -11.63
C TYR A 318 13.60 4.16 -10.65
N PRO A 319 14.70 3.37 -10.65
CA PRO A 319 14.83 2.18 -9.80
C PRO A 319 14.71 2.50 -8.31
N ASP A 320 15.03 3.75 -7.95
CA ASP A 320 15.02 4.20 -6.58
C ASP A 320 13.72 4.86 -6.10
N GLN A 321 12.76 5.13 -6.99
CA GLN A 321 11.51 5.79 -6.59
C GLN A 321 10.52 4.77 -5.98
N PRO A 322 9.95 5.05 -4.80
CA PRO A 322 8.85 4.25 -4.28
C PRO A 322 7.59 4.37 -5.17
N PHE A 323 7.16 3.25 -5.74
CA PHE A 323 5.94 3.15 -6.54
C PHE A 323 4.87 2.27 -5.89
N HIS A 324 3.62 2.72 -5.98
CA HIS A 324 2.43 1.93 -5.69
C HIS A 324 1.79 1.49 -7.01
N ILE A 325 1.56 0.19 -7.22
CA ILE A 325 0.89 -0.28 -8.43
C ILE A 325 -0.60 -0.51 -8.14
N LEU A 326 -1.47 0.24 -8.82
CA LEU A 326 -2.91 0.12 -8.62
C LEU A 326 -3.46 -1.15 -9.30
N GLY A 327 -4.21 -1.96 -8.56
CA GLY A 327 -4.90 -3.13 -9.09
C GLY A 327 -4.00 -4.26 -9.60
N CYS A 328 -2.80 -4.45 -9.01
CA CYS A 328 -1.85 -5.48 -9.41
C CYS A 328 -1.73 -6.61 -8.38
N SER A 329 -1.96 -7.83 -8.83
CA SER A 329 -1.75 -9.07 -8.08
C SER A 329 -1.18 -10.19 -8.96
N SER A 330 -0.36 -9.83 -9.95
CA SER A 330 0.27 -10.77 -10.91
C SER A 330 1.74 -11.02 -10.56
N SER A 331 2.43 -11.79 -11.41
CA SER A 331 3.87 -12.06 -11.33
C SER A 331 4.74 -10.79 -11.34
N ALA A 332 4.20 -9.64 -11.77
CA ALA A 332 4.87 -8.34 -11.66
C ALA A 332 5.28 -8.00 -10.23
N LEU A 333 4.55 -8.48 -9.21
CA LEU A 333 4.91 -8.33 -7.81
C LEU A 333 6.26 -8.98 -7.46
N TYR A 334 6.69 -10.00 -8.20
CA TYR A 334 7.93 -10.73 -7.94
C TYR A 334 9.07 -10.27 -8.86
N ARG A 335 8.74 -9.61 -9.97
CA ARG A 335 9.72 -9.15 -10.98
C ARG A 335 10.30 -7.77 -10.69
N TYR A 336 9.54 -6.87 -10.06
CA TYR A 336 9.91 -5.46 -9.93
C TYR A 336 10.05 -5.01 -8.48
N PRO A 337 10.89 -3.99 -8.17
CA PRO A 337 11.06 -3.46 -6.82
C PRO A 337 9.89 -2.54 -6.42
N ILE A 338 8.67 -3.07 -6.45
CA ILE A 338 7.44 -2.37 -6.13
C ILE A 338 7.41 -2.03 -4.63
N HIS A 339 7.05 -0.80 -4.27
CA HIS A 339 6.99 -0.40 -2.86
C HIS A 339 5.69 -0.88 -2.18
N SER A 340 4.58 -0.81 -2.93
CA SER A 340 3.29 -1.34 -2.50
C SER A 340 2.38 -1.64 -3.68
N SER A 341 1.35 -2.43 -3.47
CA SER A 341 0.33 -2.73 -4.48
C SER A 341 -1.02 -2.92 -3.82
N ASP A 342 -2.10 -2.76 -4.57
CA ASP A 342 -3.44 -3.18 -4.16
C ASP A 342 -4.07 -4.06 -5.22
N SER A 343 -5.01 -4.92 -4.84
CA SER A 343 -5.88 -5.60 -5.79
C SER A 343 -7.05 -6.27 -5.06
N THR A 344 -8.10 -6.56 -5.82
CA THR A 344 -9.17 -7.50 -5.43
C THR A 344 -8.77 -8.96 -5.70
N GLY A 345 -7.55 -9.23 -6.17
CA GLY A 345 -7.01 -10.56 -6.48
C GLY A 345 -7.31 -11.64 -5.43
N PRO A 346 -7.13 -11.38 -4.13
CA PRO A 346 -7.49 -12.33 -3.07
C PRO A 346 -8.92 -12.88 -3.17
N ILE A 347 -9.88 -12.02 -3.51
CA ILE A 347 -11.31 -12.38 -3.66
C ILE A 347 -11.51 -13.36 -4.82
N MET A 348 -10.61 -13.38 -5.81
CA MET A 348 -10.69 -14.33 -6.93
C MET A 348 -10.42 -15.77 -6.47
N GLY A 349 -9.70 -15.96 -5.36
CA GLY A 349 -9.58 -17.26 -4.70
C GLY A 349 -10.95 -17.79 -4.28
N ARG A 350 -11.74 -16.95 -3.59
CA ARG A 350 -13.09 -17.31 -3.18
C ARG A 350 -14.02 -17.54 -4.38
N ARG A 351 -13.98 -16.63 -5.36
CA ARG A 351 -14.94 -16.63 -6.47
C ARG A 351 -14.68 -17.69 -7.54
N TYR A 352 -13.41 -18.06 -7.74
CA TYR A 352 -12.97 -18.82 -8.91
C TYR A 352 -11.91 -19.88 -8.60
N LEU A 353 -11.67 -20.18 -7.31
CA LEU A 353 -10.60 -21.07 -6.84
C LEU A 353 -9.24 -20.72 -7.46
N SER A 354 -8.95 -19.42 -7.60
CA SER A 354 -7.69 -18.95 -8.18
C SER A 354 -6.65 -18.67 -7.10
N LEU A 355 -5.48 -19.31 -7.21
CA LEU A 355 -4.36 -19.14 -6.29
C LEU A 355 -3.32 -18.20 -6.92
N ILE A 356 -2.84 -17.22 -6.15
CA ILE A 356 -1.81 -16.29 -6.58
C ILE A 356 -0.44 -16.87 -6.22
N THR A 357 0.37 -17.16 -7.23
CA THR A 357 1.71 -17.74 -7.12
C THR A 357 2.76 -16.79 -7.68
N GLU A 358 4.04 -17.13 -7.55
CA GLU A 358 5.14 -16.34 -8.11
C GLU A 358 5.10 -16.30 -9.65
N THR A 359 4.63 -17.38 -10.27
CA THR A 359 4.56 -17.55 -11.72
C THR A 359 3.27 -17.01 -12.33
N GLY A 360 2.25 -16.72 -11.53
CA GLY A 360 0.98 -16.22 -12.02
C GLY A 360 -0.20 -16.65 -11.17
N HIS A 361 -1.29 -17.01 -11.85
CA HIS A 361 -2.53 -17.45 -11.22
C HIS A 361 -2.78 -18.90 -11.60
N ASP A 362 -2.82 -19.77 -10.59
CA ASP A 362 -3.15 -21.17 -10.74
C ASP A 362 -4.64 -21.39 -10.43
N LYS A 363 -5.23 -22.46 -10.97
CA LYS A 363 -6.54 -22.97 -10.63
C LYS A 363 -6.41 -24.07 -9.60
N ALA A 364 -6.88 -23.83 -8.37
CA ALA A 364 -6.70 -24.74 -7.25
C ALA A 364 -7.28 -26.15 -7.51
N ASP A 365 -8.44 -26.20 -8.15
CA ASP A 365 -9.18 -27.42 -8.49
C ASP A 365 -8.59 -28.19 -9.69
N VAL A 366 -7.79 -27.53 -10.52
CA VAL A 366 -7.19 -28.13 -11.73
C VAL A 366 -5.72 -28.42 -11.52
N ASP A 367 -4.95 -27.40 -11.12
CA ASP A 367 -3.49 -27.47 -11.01
C ASP A 367 -3.04 -28.09 -9.68
N HIS A 368 -3.92 -28.10 -8.67
CA HIS A 368 -3.63 -28.60 -7.31
C HIS A 368 -4.66 -29.63 -6.83
N SER A 369 -5.11 -30.50 -7.74
CA SER A 369 -6.17 -31.49 -7.53
C SER A 369 -5.86 -32.58 -6.48
N TRP A 370 -4.67 -32.56 -5.88
CA TRP A 370 -4.28 -33.43 -4.76
C TRP A 370 -4.94 -33.02 -3.44
N HIS A 371 -5.56 -31.83 -3.38
CA HIS A 371 -6.35 -31.35 -2.25
C HIS A 371 -7.70 -30.81 -2.73
N GLU A 372 -8.76 -31.07 -1.98
CA GLU A 372 -10.10 -30.55 -2.26
C GLU A 372 -10.21 -29.11 -1.72
N TRP A 373 -9.71 -28.16 -2.49
CA TRP A 373 -9.74 -26.74 -2.13
C TRP A 373 -11.16 -26.21 -2.02
N ASN A 374 -11.45 -25.54 -0.91
CA ASN A 374 -12.66 -24.71 -0.81
C ASN A 374 -12.36 -23.22 -1.03
N GLU A 375 -13.42 -22.44 -1.18
CA GLU A 375 -13.37 -21.00 -1.48
C GLU A 375 -12.59 -20.20 -0.41
N ASP A 376 -12.76 -20.53 0.87
CA ASP A 376 -12.13 -19.82 1.97
C ASP A 376 -10.66 -20.19 2.13
N GLU A 377 -10.29 -21.45 1.87
CA GLU A 377 -8.89 -21.88 1.80
C GLU A 377 -8.14 -21.14 0.70
N ALA A 378 -8.73 -21.03 -0.51
CA ALA A 378 -8.13 -20.30 -1.62
C ALA A 378 -7.99 -18.79 -1.31
N LEU A 379 -9.00 -18.19 -0.68
CA LEU A 379 -8.93 -16.80 -0.22
C LEU A 379 -7.81 -16.60 0.82
N VAL A 380 -7.75 -17.45 1.84
CA VAL A 380 -6.77 -17.34 2.93
C VAL A 380 -5.35 -17.61 2.42
N PHE A 381 -5.19 -18.55 1.50
CA PHE A 381 -3.93 -18.76 0.80
C PHE A 381 -3.46 -17.46 0.14
N ASN A 382 -4.32 -16.82 -0.67
CA ASN A 382 -3.98 -15.55 -1.32
C ASN A 382 -3.67 -14.42 -0.33
N ILE A 383 -4.38 -14.34 0.79
CA ILE A 383 -4.09 -13.36 1.86
C ILE A 383 -2.69 -13.59 2.43
N ARG A 384 -2.32 -14.85 2.72
CA ARG A 384 -1.00 -15.21 3.23
C ARG A 384 0.08 -14.88 2.20
N GLN A 385 -0.10 -15.27 0.94
CA GLN A 385 0.85 -15.02 -0.14
C GLN A 385 1.18 -13.53 -0.27
N LEU A 386 0.15 -12.72 -0.44
CA LEU A 386 0.34 -11.29 -0.70
C LEU A 386 0.83 -10.53 0.54
N SER A 387 0.46 -10.96 1.75
CA SER A 387 0.98 -10.34 2.99
C SER A 387 2.43 -10.69 3.28
N ARG A 388 2.91 -11.87 2.86
CA ARG A 388 4.32 -12.27 2.97
C ARG A 388 5.26 -11.43 2.15
N LEU A 389 4.78 -10.79 1.08
CA LEU A 389 5.58 -9.87 0.29
C LEU A 389 6.14 -8.71 1.13
N GLU A 390 5.52 -8.39 2.28
CA GLU A 390 6.03 -7.39 3.21
C GLU A 390 7.28 -7.87 3.98
N GLU A 391 7.62 -9.15 3.85
CA GLU A 391 8.73 -9.85 4.52
C GLU A 391 9.71 -10.52 3.55
N ALA A 392 9.42 -10.52 2.25
CA ALA A 392 10.32 -11.01 1.21
C ALA A 392 11.37 -9.94 0.90
N TYR A 393 12.64 -10.21 1.26
CA TYR A 393 13.72 -9.22 1.12
C TYR A 393 14.85 -9.63 0.20
N ASP A 394 15.21 -10.93 0.13
CA ASP A 394 16.24 -11.45 -0.77
C ASP A 394 16.03 -12.99 -0.95
N GLY A 395 15.53 -13.42 -2.12
CA GLY A 395 15.49 -14.83 -2.50
C GLY A 395 14.09 -15.41 -2.77
N VAL A 396 14.04 -16.34 -3.73
CA VAL A 396 12.87 -17.17 -4.05
C VAL A 396 12.50 -17.96 -2.81
N GLN A 397 11.36 -17.64 -2.19
CA GLN A 397 10.78 -18.56 -1.22
C GLN A 397 10.15 -19.65 -2.06
N ILE A 398 10.85 -20.77 -2.27
CA ILE A 398 10.25 -21.95 -2.88
C ILE A 398 9.09 -22.34 -1.96
N GLU A 399 7.90 -21.94 -2.34
CA GLU A 399 6.73 -22.24 -1.57
C GLU A 399 6.01 -23.43 -2.20
N LEU A 400 5.87 -24.47 -1.38
CA LEU A 400 4.92 -25.52 -1.64
C LEU A 400 3.52 -24.93 -1.47
N VAL A 401 2.75 -24.93 -2.55
CA VAL A 401 1.32 -24.58 -2.50
C VAL A 401 0.67 -25.57 -1.53
N THR A 402 0.30 -25.10 -0.34
CA THR A 402 -0.35 -25.93 0.69
C THR A 402 -1.59 -25.21 1.22
N PRO A 403 -2.70 -25.94 1.45
CA PRO A 403 -3.90 -25.34 2.00
C PRO A 403 -3.59 -24.79 3.40
N PRO A 404 -4.10 -23.59 3.72
CA PRO A 404 -3.87 -23.01 5.02
C PRO A 404 -4.63 -23.79 6.10
N VAL A 405 -3.99 -24.04 7.25
CA VAL A 405 -4.73 -24.48 8.44
C VAL A 405 -5.74 -23.40 8.83
N MET A 406 -7.01 -23.74 8.75
CA MET A 406 -8.14 -22.90 9.14
C MET A 406 -8.52 -23.19 10.60
N HIS A 407 -8.78 -22.15 11.40
CA HIS A 407 -9.29 -22.33 12.75
C HIS A 407 -10.77 -22.72 12.68
N THR A 408 -11.08 -24.00 12.89
CA THR A 408 -12.39 -24.66 12.69
C THR A 408 -13.56 -24.16 13.56
N GLY A 409 -13.40 -23.05 14.28
CA GLY A 409 -14.40 -22.50 15.20
C GLY A 409 -15.29 -21.38 14.64
N VAL A 410 -15.04 -20.90 13.42
CA VAL A 410 -15.87 -19.86 12.79
C VAL A 410 -16.71 -20.52 11.70
N GLN A 411 -17.96 -20.90 12.02
CA GLN A 411 -18.94 -21.22 10.98
C GLN A 411 -19.17 -19.96 10.15
N LEU A 412 -18.74 -20.00 8.89
CA LEU A 412 -18.87 -18.90 7.94
C LEU A 412 -20.27 -19.01 7.31
N THR A 413 -21.23 -18.21 7.78
CA THR A 413 -22.51 -18.07 7.10
C THR A 413 -22.32 -17.20 5.86
N ILE A 414 -22.65 -17.76 4.70
CA ILE A 414 -22.71 -17.05 3.42
C ILE A 414 -23.90 -16.09 3.48
N PHE A 415 -23.67 -14.79 3.23
CA PHE A 415 -24.71 -13.77 3.08
C PHE A 415 -24.78 -13.26 1.64
#